data_AF-A0A948SN71-F1
#
_entry.id   AF-A0A948SN71-F1
#
_cell.length_a   1.000
_cell.length_b   1.000
_cell.length_c   1.000
_cell.angle_alpha   90.00
_cell.angle_beta   90.00
_cell.angle_gamma   90.00
#
_symmetry.space_group_name_H-M   'P 1'
#
loop_
_entity.id
_entity.type
_entity.pdbx_description
1 polymer ?
#
loop_
_entity_poly.entity_id
_entity_poly.type
_entity_poly.pdbx_seq_one_letter_code
_entity_poly.pdbx_strand_id
1 'polypeptide(L)' 'MDGDPARHEFPVRLSHTDAAGVMFFPAAFEVEQEFLERWLEAGGMGVRGMLDGTLAPIGGATRDA' A
#
# COMPACT_ATOMS: atom_id res chain seq x y z
N MET A 1 10.38 12.86 -16.91
CA MET A 1 8.91 12.84 -16.78
C MET A 1 8.67 12.66 -15.29
N ASP A 2 8.56 13.75 -14.56
CA ASP A 2 8.41 13.71 -13.10
C ASP A 2 6.94 13.40 -12.80
N GLY A 3 6.66 12.11 -12.61
CA GLY A 3 5.39 11.65 -12.07
C GLY A 3 5.45 11.70 -10.55
N ASP A 4 4.47 12.34 -9.92
CA ASP A 4 4.21 12.16 -8.50
C ASP A 4 4.13 10.65 -8.21
N PRO A 5 5.02 10.05 -7.38
CA PRO A 5 5.00 8.61 -7.11
C PRO A 5 3.71 8.16 -6.44
N ALA A 6 2.89 9.09 -5.92
CA ALA A 6 1.57 8.82 -5.37
C ALA A 6 0.44 8.79 -6.43
N ARG A 7 0.68 9.22 -7.67
CA ARG A 7 -0.33 9.15 -8.74
C ARG A 7 -0.34 7.76 -9.37
N HIS A 8 -1.22 6.91 -8.86
CA HIS A 8 -1.51 5.59 -9.41
C HIS A 8 -2.99 5.48 -9.79
N GLU A 9 -3.26 4.91 -10.96
CA GLU A 9 -4.63 4.66 -11.43
C GLU A 9 -5.03 3.23 -11.09
N PHE A 10 -6.13 3.06 -10.35
CA PHE A 10 -6.73 1.73 -10.10
C PHE A 10 -8.00 1.56 -10.95
N PRO A 11 -8.00 0.65 -11.95
CA PRO A 11 -9.17 0.46 -12.81
C PRO A 11 -10.29 -0.31 -12.10
N VAL A 12 -11.38 0.40 -11.77
CA VAL A 12 -12.58 -0.22 -11.18
C VAL A 12 -13.36 -1.00 -12.25
N ARG A 13 -13.42 -2.32 -12.08
CA ARG A 13 -14.21 -3.27 -12.89
C ARG A 13 -15.53 -3.66 -12.21
N LEU A 14 -16.50 -4.17 -12.99
CA LEU A 14 -17.78 -4.70 -12.50
C LEU A 14 -17.62 -5.77 -11.40
N SER A 15 -16.54 -6.55 -11.41
CA SER A 15 -16.25 -7.53 -10.36
C SER A 15 -16.01 -6.91 -8.98
N HIS A 16 -15.68 -5.62 -8.91
CA HIS A 16 -15.48 -4.90 -7.66
C HIS A 16 -16.76 -4.23 -7.17
N THR A 17 -17.89 -4.37 -7.89
CA THR A 17 -19.15 -3.71 -7.52
C THR A 17 -20.15 -4.69 -6.91
N ASP A 18 -20.96 -4.21 -5.98
CA ASP A 18 -22.05 -4.96 -5.37
C ASP A 18 -23.40 -4.76 -6.11
N ALA A 19 -24.47 -5.33 -5.56
CA ALA A 19 -25.81 -5.22 -6.14
C ALA A 19 -26.40 -3.79 -6.10
N ALA A 20 -25.82 -2.89 -5.30
CA ALA A 20 -26.17 -1.47 -5.29
C ALA A 20 -25.42 -0.69 -6.39
N GLY A 21 -24.54 -1.34 -7.14
CA GLY A 21 -23.78 -0.74 -8.24
C GLY A 21 -22.64 0.16 -7.77
N VAL A 22 -22.27 0.07 -6.48
CA VAL A 22 -21.13 0.78 -5.90
C VAL A 22 -20.00 -0.19 -5.65
N MET A 23 -18.80 0.33 -5.37
CA MET A 23 -17.66 -0.49 -4.99
C MET A 23 -18.00 -1.27 -3.72
N PHE A 24 -17.83 -2.59 -3.77
CA PHE A 24 -18.00 -3.47 -2.64
C PHE A 24 -16.92 -3.18 -1.61
N PHE A 25 -17.30 -2.92 -0.36
CA PHE A 25 -16.39 -2.42 0.69
C PHE A 25 -15.09 -3.25 0.86
N PRO A 26 -15.13 -4.60 0.87
CA PRO A 26 -13.91 -5.40 0.89
C PRO A 26 -12.97 -5.16 -0.31
N ALA A 27 -13.51 -4.90 -1.50
CA ALA A 27 -12.70 -4.59 -2.69
C ALA A 27 -12.07 -3.20 -2.59
N ALA A 28 -12.70 -2.25 -1.88
CA ALA A 28 -12.08 -0.96 -1.60
C ALA A 28 -10.84 -1.10 -0.72
N PHE A 29 -10.86 -2.03 0.24
CA PHE A 29 -9.73 -2.27 1.13
C PHE A 29 -8.50 -2.86 0.42
N GLU A 30 -8.70 -3.65 -0.65
CA GLU A 30 -7.59 -4.12 -1.49
C GLU A 30 -6.88 -2.96 -2.18
N VAL A 31 -7.65 -1.98 -2.67
CA VAL A 31 -7.11 -0.75 -3.27
C VAL A 31 -6.33 0.05 -2.23
N GLU A 32 -6.90 0.27 -1.05
CA GLU A 32 -6.24 0.99 0.04
C GLU A 32 -4.93 0.32 0.47
N GLN A 33 -4.89 -1.01 0.56
CA GLN A 33 -3.67 -1.74 0.89
C GLN A 33 -2.59 -1.56 -0.17
N GLU A 34 -2.93 -1.64 -1.46
CA GLU A 34 -1.96 -1.43 -2.54
C GLU A 34 -1.37 0.00 -2.50
N PHE A 35 -2.21 1.01 -2.27
CA PHE A 35 -1.74 2.39 -2.13
C PHE A 35 -0.85 2.58 -0.90
N LEU A 36 -1.20 1.97 0.23
CA LEU A 36 -0.41 2.04 1.46
C LEU A 36 0.96 1.38 1.29
N GLU A 37 1.01 0.17 0.73
CA GLU A 37 2.26 -0.57 0.49
C GLU A 37 3.21 0.24 -0.40
N ARG A 38 2.69 0.82 -1.49
CA ARG A 38 3.50 1.66 -2.39
C ARG A 38 3.98 2.95 -1.74
N TRP A 39 3.13 3.58 -0.92
CA TRP A 39 3.54 4.76 -0.15
C TRP A 39 4.66 4.44 0.85
N LEU A 40 4.56 3.29 1.52
CA LEU A 40 5.61 2.78 2.41
C LEU A 40 6.90 2.49 1.63
N GLU A 41 6.82 1.83 0.47
CA GLU A 41 7.97 1.56 -0.39
C GLU A 41 8.66 2.85 -0.86
N ALA A 42 7.89 3.85 -1.30
CA ALA A 42 8.42 5.15 -1.69
C ALA A 42 9.13 5.87 -0.52
N GLY A 43 8.68 5.63 0.71
CA GLY A 43 9.30 6.10 1.95
C GLY A 43 10.48 5.25 2.44
N GLY A 44 10.89 4.20 1.72
CA GLY A 44 11.95 3.27 2.14
C GLY A 44 11.54 2.32 3.27
N MET A 45 10.23 2.18 3.53
CA MET A 45 9.63 1.40 4.60
C MET A 45 8.90 0.16 4.06
N GLY A 46 9.46 -0.50 3.03
CA GLY A 46 8.80 -1.63 2.38
C GLY A 46 8.50 -2.77 3.36
N VAL A 47 7.29 -3.34 3.27
CA VAL A 47 6.81 -4.44 4.14
C VAL A 47 7.78 -5.60 4.18
N ARG A 48 8.37 -5.95 3.02
CA ARG A 48 9.38 -7.01 2.92
C ARG A 48 10.60 -6.74 3.81
N GLY A 49 11.10 -5.51 3.83
CA GLY A 49 12.23 -5.15 4.68
C GLY A 49 11.89 -5.22 6.17
N MET A 50 10.63 -4.93 6.54
CA MET A 50 10.13 -5.11 7.91
C MET A 50 10.04 -6.60 8.30
N LEU A 51 9.52 -7.45 7.40
CA LEU A 51 9.43 -8.89 7.63
C LEU A 51 10.81 -9.57 7.71
N ASP A 52 11.76 -9.11 6.90
CA ASP A 52 13.14 -9.61 6.89
C ASP A 52 13.99 -9.03 8.04
N GLY A 53 13.40 -8.20 8.92
CA GLY A 53 14.07 -7.61 10.08
C GLY A 53 15.06 -6.49 9.75
N THR A 54 15.17 -6.10 8.48
CA THR A 54 16.06 -5.03 8.01
C THR A 54 15.50 -3.63 8.27
N LEU A 55 14.19 -3.51 8.50
CA LEU A 55 13.50 -2.26 8.81
C LEU A 55 12.68 -2.42 10.10
N ALA A 56 12.76 -1.45 11.00
CA ALA A 56 11.97 -1.46 12.22
C ALA A 56 10.52 -1.08 11.91
N PRO A 57 9.52 -1.80 12.44
CA PRO A 57 8.13 -1.59 12.07
C PRO A 57 7.56 -0.21 12.48
N ILE A 58 8.23 0.49 13.41
CA ILE A 58 7.81 1.77 13.98
C ILE A 58 9.03 2.41 14.64
N GLY A 59 9.87 3.11 13.87
CA GLY A 59 10.91 4.03 14.38
C GLY A 59 11.82 3.50 15.50
N GLY A 60 11.90 2.18 15.68
CA GLY A 60 12.70 1.54 16.71
C GLY A 60 14.13 1.51 16.21
N ALA A 61 14.97 2.37 16.77
CA ALA A 61 16.38 2.43 16.47
C ALA A 61 16.98 1.02 16.30
N THR A 62 17.73 0.85 15.22
CA THR A 62 18.76 -0.19 15.10
C THR A 62 19.58 -0.18 16.38
N ARG A 63 19.30 -1.13 17.27
CA ARG A 63 20.17 -1.43 18.40
C ARG A 63 20.79 -2.77 18.05
N ASP A 64 21.94 -2.71 17.40
CA ASP A 64 23.18 -3.22 17.98
C ASP A 64 24.33 -3.07 16.98
N ALA A 65 25.38 -2.45 17.50
CA ALA A 65 26.74 -2.45 16.97
C ALA A 65 27.54 -3.58 17.64
#